data_AF-A0A7T1F3H0-F1
#
_entry.id   AF-A0A7T1F3H0-F1
#
_cell.length_a   1.000
_cell.length_b   1.000
_cell.length_c   1.000
_cell.angle_alpha   90.00
_cell.angle_beta   90.00
_cell.angle_gamma   90.00
#
_symmetry.space_group_name_H-M   'P 1'
#
loop_
_entity.id
_entity.type
_entity.pdbx_description
1 polymer ?
#
loop_
_entity_poly.entity_id
_entity_poly.type
_entity_poly.pdbx_seq_one_letter_code
_entity_poly.pdbx_strand_id
1 'polypeptide(L)'
;MTTFELLEELKKRKIIIYLSEGKIKLKGEEETLTPELIDTIRKYKSELVKYLTERSRNDDQTEWVKYAQWAWTGILLEAERQGDSERAHFAKQVLETI
;
A
#
# COMPACT_ATOMS: atom_id res chain seq x y z
N MET A 1 16.97 10.68 17.29
CA MET A 1 15.79 9.92 16.88
C MET A 1 15.44 10.31 15.45
N THR A 2 15.26 9.35 14.54
CA THR A 2 14.86 9.58 13.14
C THR A 2 13.44 9.05 12.90
N THR A 3 12.80 9.47 11.80
CA THR A 3 11.48 8.96 11.42
C THR A 3 11.47 7.44 11.22
N PHE A 4 12.57 6.86 10.73
CA PHE A 4 12.71 5.40 10.59
C PHE A 4 12.80 4.69 11.95
N GLU A 5 13.56 5.25 12.90
CA GLU A 5 13.63 4.73 14.27
C GLU A 5 12.27 4.77 14.97
N LEU A 6 11.48 5.83 14.76
CA LEU A 6 10.11 5.94 15.27
C LEU A 6 9.20 4.85 14.69
N LEU A 7 9.27 4.59 13.39
CA LEU A 7 8.46 3.56 12.73
C LEU A 7 8.81 2.16 13.23
N GLU A 8 10.10 1.86 13.43
CA GLU A 8 10.55 0.60 14.00
C GLU A 8 10.12 0.44 15.46
N GLU A 9 10.13 1.51 16.24
CA GLU A 9 9.62 1.51 17.62
C GLU A 9 8.10 1.24 17.66
N LEU A 10 7.33 1.92 16.81
CA LEU A 10 5.88 1.69 16.69
C LEU A 10 5.59 0.23 16.30
N LYS A 11 6.36 -0.32 15.35
CA LYS A 11 6.24 -1.71 14.91
C LYS A 11 6.55 -2.70 16.04
N LYS A 12 7.61 -2.48 16.82
CA LYS A 12 7.94 -3.30 18.00
C LYS A 12 6.82 -3.30 19.04
N ARG A 13 6.17 -2.15 19.23
CA ARG A 13 5.02 -1.96 20.12
C ARG A 13 3.69 -2.44 19.51
N LYS A 14 3.71 -3.05 18.32
CA LYS A 14 2.51 -3.47 17.56
C LYS A 14 1.51 -2.34 17.27
N ILE A 15 2.00 -1.09 17.20
CA ILE A 15 1.21 0.08 16.87
C ILE A 15 1.23 0.29 15.36
N ILE A 16 0.05 0.28 14.77
CA ILE A 16 -0.16 0.57 13.35
C ILE A 16 -0.40 2.07 13.21
N ILE A 17 0.40 2.70 12.35
CA ILE A 17 0.23 4.10 11.96
C ILE A 17 -0.28 4.16 10.51
N TYR A 18 -1.33 4.95 10.28
CA TYR A 18 -1.93 5.09 8.96
C TYR A 18 -2.51 6.50 8.77
N LEU A 19 -2.66 6.89 7.51
CA LEU A 19 -3.34 8.14 7.14
C LEU A 19 -4.82 7.85 6.91
N SER A 20 -5.68 8.70 7.46
CA SER A 20 -7.12 8.68 7.24
C SER A 20 -7.63 10.10 7.25
N GLU A 21 -8.29 10.54 6.16
CA GLU A 21 -8.84 11.90 6.01
C GLU A 21 -7.80 13.02 6.25
N GLY A 22 -6.55 12.81 5.81
CA GLY A 22 -5.45 13.76 6.01
C GLY A 22 -4.95 13.87 7.46
N LYS A 23 -5.42 12.99 8.35
CA LYS A 23 -4.95 12.89 9.75
C LYS A 23 -4.19 11.58 9.95
N ILE A 24 -3.12 11.66 10.74
CA ILE A 24 -2.43 10.46 11.24
C ILE A 24 -3.32 9.82 12.28
N LYS A 25 -3.65 8.55 12.09
CA LYS A 25 -4.32 7.70 13.08
C LYS A 25 -3.35 6.61 13.54
N LEU A 26 -3.50 6.26 14.82
CA LEU A 26 -2.75 5.19 15.48
C LEU A 26 -3.74 4.13 15.92
N LYS A 27 -3.38 2.87 15.74
CA LYS A 27 -4.14 1.71 16.22
C LYS A 27 -3.18 0.79 16.96
N GLY A 28 -3.44 0.56 18.23
CA GLY A 28 -2.62 -0.28 19.11
C GLY A 28 -3.35 -0.54 20.41
N GLU A 29 -2.72 -1.30 21.29
CA GLU A 29 -3.21 -1.54 22.65
C GLU A 29 -3.11 -0.26 23.48
N GLU A 30 -4.11 0.04 24.29
CA GLU A 30 -4.22 1.31 25.04
C GLU A 30 -3.02 1.54 25.97
N GLU A 31 -2.44 0.47 26.51
CA GLU A 31 -1.24 0.48 27.37
C GLU A 31 0.04 0.94 26.63
N THR A 32 0.05 0.84 25.30
CA THR A 32 1.23 1.17 24.48
C THR A 32 1.24 2.62 23.98
N LEU A 33 0.10 3.32 24.08
CA LEU A 33 -0.08 4.70 23.65
C LEU A 33 0.24 5.67 24.79
N THR A 34 1.53 5.88 25.04
CA THR A 34 1.98 6.84 26.07
C THR A 34 1.91 8.29 25.57
N PRO A 35 1.69 9.29 26.45
CA PRO A 35 1.73 10.71 26.07
C PRO A 35 3.04 11.12 25.41
N GLU A 36 4.16 10.58 25.87
CA GLU A 36 5.51 10.81 25.33
C GLU A 36 5.63 10.36 23.87
N LEU A 37 5.02 9.22 23.53
CA LEU A 37 4.98 8.70 22.17
C LEU A 37 4.12 9.60 21.27
N ILE A 38 2.99 10.10 21.79
CA ILE A 38 2.12 11.03 21.05
C ILE A 38 2.85 12.34 20.73
N ASP A 39 3.59 12.90 21.67
CA ASP A 39 4.38 14.12 21.45
C ASP A 39 5.52 13.89 20.46
N THR A 40 6.14 12.72 20.50
CA THR A 40 7.15 12.33 19.53
C THR A 40 6.54 12.24 18.12
N ILE A 41 5.39 11.59 17.96
CA ILE A 41 4.68 11.52 16.67
C ILE A 41 4.28 12.90 16.16
N ARG A 42 3.89 13.82 17.05
CA ARG A 42 3.60 15.22 16.66
C ARG A 42 4.83 15.94 16.12
N LYS A 43 6.00 15.73 16.72
CA LYS A 43 7.27 16.32 16.24
C LYS A 43 7.64 15.83 14.84
N TYR A 44 7.41 14.56 14.52
CA TYR A 44 7.71 13.96 13.22
C TYR A 44 6.52 13.96 12.24
N LYS A 45 5.42 14.66 12.56
CA LYS A 45 4.16 14.59 11.80
C LYS A 45 4.37 14.84 10.31
N SER A 46 5.12 15.87 9.94
CA SER A 46 5.34 16.27 8.54
C SER A 46 6.01 15.15 7.73
N GLU A 47 7.04 14.53 8.31
CA GLU A 47 7.79 13.45 7.67
C GLU A 47 6.97 12.15 7.60
N LEU A 48 6.23 11.84 8.67
CA LEU A 48 5.32 10.69 8.71
C LEU A 48 4.21 10.82 7.67
N VAL A 49 3.62 12.00 7.50
CA VAL A 49 2.61 12.24 6.45
C VAL A 49 3.21 11.98 5.07
N LYS A 50 4.40 12.52 4.80
CA LYS A 50 5.08 12.31 3.51
C LYS A 50 5.33 10.82 3.25
N TYR A 51 5.94 10.13 4.22
CA TYR A 51 6.22 8.70 4.13
C TYR A 51 4.95 7.86 3.93
N LEU A 52 3.90 8.10 4.72
CA LEU A 52 2.64 7.37 4.63
C LEU A 52 1.89 7.66 3.31
N THR A 53 2.01 8.87 2.77
CA THR A 53 1.41 9.24 1.48
C THR A 53 2.13 8.55 0.33
N GLU A 54 3.47 8.55 0.33
CA GLU A 54 4.29 7.83 -0.66
C GLU A 54 4.04 6.33 -0.59
N ARG A 55 3.96 5.77 0.62
CA ARG A 55 3.62 4.36 0.84
C ARG A 55 2.23 4.01 0.33
N SER A 56 1.21 4.81 0.66
CA SER A 56 -0.16 4.60 0.17
C SER A 56 -0.21 4.60 -1.36
N ARG A 57 0.50 5.53 -2.01
CA ARG A 57 0.58 5.56 -3.49
C ARG A 57 1.22 4.31 -4.07
N ASN A 58 2.29 3.80 -3.45
CA ASN A 58 2.93 2.56 -3.87
C ASN A 58 2.04 1.33 -3.64
N ASP A 59 1.33 1.29 -2.50
CA ASP A 59 0.39 0.22 -2.19
C ASP A 59 -0.79 0.24 -3.19
N ASP A 60 -1.37 1.41 -3.48
CA ASP A 60 -2.43 1.59 -4.48
C ASP A 60 -1.97 1.18 -5.89
N GLN A 61 -0.76 1.56 -6.28
CA GLN A 61 -0.16 1.15 -7.56
C GLN A 61 0.01 -0.37 -7.61
N THR A 62 0.45 -0.99 -6.51
CA THR A 62 0.64 -2.43 -6.41
C THR A 62 -0.68 -3.19 -6.48
N GLU A 63 -1.73 -2.71 -5.80
CA GLU A 63 -3.06 -3.30 -5.85
C GLU A 63 -3.69 -3.15 -7.25
N TRP A 64 -3.50 -2.00 -7.91
CA TRP A 64 -3.94 -1.81 -9.30
C TRP A 64 -3.24 -2.79 -10.25
N VAL A 65 -1.91 -2.97 -10.13
CA VAL A 65 -1.15 -3.93 -10.92
C VAL A 65 -1.70 -5.35 -10.74
N LYS A 66 -1.94 -5.78 -9.49
CA LYS A 66 -2.52 -7.10 -9.20
C LYS A 66 -3.90 -7.26 -9.84
N TYR A 67 -4.76 -6.26 -9.70
CA TYR A 67 -6.09 -6.30 -10.30
C TYR A 67 -6.04 -6.36 -11.83
N ALA A 68 -5.19 -5.54 -12.45
CA ALA A 68 -5.00 -5.52 -13.89
C ALA A 68 -4.47 -6.86 -14.41
N GLN A 69 -3.46 -7.44 -13.75
CA GLN A 69 -2.95 -8.76 -14.09
C GLN A 69 -4.02 -9.85 -13.97
N TRP A 70 -4.80 -9.86 -12.88
CA TRP A 70 -5.89 -10.80 -12.70
C TRP A 70 -6.94 -10.70 -13.82
N ALA A 71 -7.38 -9.48 -14.14
CA ALA A 71 -8.39 -9.24 -15.17
C ALA A 71 -7.89 -9.65 -16.57
N TRP A 72 -6.68 -9.25 -16.95
CA TRP A 72 -6.11 -9.58 -18.26
C TRP A 72 -5.76 -11.06 -18.41
N THR A 73 -5.36 -11.73 -17.33
CA THR A 73 -5.20 -13.20 -17.32
C THR A 73 -6.54 -13.89 -17.59
N GLY A 74 -7.62 -13.43 -16.97
CA GLY A 74 -8.96 -13.97 -17.23
C GLY A 74 -9.39 -13.79 -18.69
N ILE A 75 -9.10 -12.63 -19.28
CA ILE A 75 -9.39 -12.34 -20.70
C ILE A 75 -8.58 -13.26 -21.62
N LEU A 76 -7.29 -13.47 -21.34
CA LEU A 76 -6.42 -14.35 -22.11
C LEU A 76 -6.97 -15.79 -22.11
N LEU A 77 -7.27 -16.35 -20.94
CA LEU A 77 -7.77 -17.72 -20.79
C LEU A 77 -9.09 -17.94 -21.54
N GLU A 78 -10.00 -16.96 -21.50
CA GLU A 78 -11.27 -17.05 -22.21
C GLU A 78 -11.08 -16.94 -23.73
N ALA A 79 -10.18 -16.06 -24.20
CA ALA A 79 -9.85 -15.94 -25.62
C ALA A 79 -9.22 -17.24 -26.17
N GLU A 80 -8.29 -17.84 -25.43
CA GLU A 80 -7.69 -19.13 -25.78
C GLU A 80 -8.74 -20.24 -25.86
N ARG A 81 -9.69 -20.29 -24.91
CA ARG A 81 -10.80 -21.25 -24.90
C ARG A 81 -11.71 -21.09 -26.12
N GLN A 82 -11.95 -19.86 -26.55
CA GLN A 82 -12.80 -19.54 -27.70
C GLN A 82 -12.07 -19.71 -29.05
N GLY A 83 -10.75 -19.91 -29.04
CA GLY A 83 -9.92 -19.93 -30.24
C GLY A 83 -9.75 -18.54 -30.88
N ASP A 84 -9.98 -17.46 -30.12
CA ASP A 84 -9.84 -16.08 -30.58
C ASP A 84 -8.36 -15.65 -30.47
N SER A 85 -7.60 -15.90 -31.54
CA SER A 85 -6.16 -15.66 -31.59
C SER A 85 -5.79 -14.18 -31.53
N GLU A 86 -6.62 -13.29 -32.06
CA GLU A 86 -6.35 -11.84 -32.02
C GLU A 86 -6.48 -11.31 -30.60
N ARG A 87 -7.57 -11.68 -29.91
CA ARG A 87 -7.80 -11.26 -28.53
C ARG A 87 -6.79 -11.87 -27.57
N ALA A 88 -6.40 -13.13 -27.78
CA ALA A 88 -5.35 -13.77 -26.98
C ALA A 88 -3.99 -13.07 -27.16
N HIS A 89 -3.62 -12.73 -28.41
CA HIS A 89 -2.39 -12.00 -28.69
C HIS A 89 -2.37 -10.62 -28.02
N PHE A 90 -3.47 -9.87 -28.13
CA PHE A 90 -3.59 -8.56 -27.49
C PHE A 90 -3.52 -8.64 -25.97
N ALA A 91 -4.25 -9.58 -25.35
CA ALA A 91 -4.20 -9.77 -23.90
C ALA A 91 -2.78 -10.10 -23.40
N LYS A 92 -2.02 -10.91 -24.17
CA LYS A 92 -0.63 -11.21 -23.88
C LYS A 92 0.27 -9.97 -23.94
N GLN A 93 0.13 -9.14 -24.98
CA GLN A 93 0.88 -7.88 -25.08
C GLN A 93 0.60 -6.95 -23.91
N VAL A 94 -0.65 -6.85 -23.47
CA VAL A 94 -1.00 -5.99 -22.32
C VAL A 94 -0.36 -6.51 -21.04
N LEU A 95 -0.39 -7.82 -20.80
CA LEU A 95 0.26 -8.43 -19.63
C LEU A 95 1.78 -8.23 -19.62
N GLU A 96 2.44 -8.12 -20.78
CA GLU A 96 3.87 -7.81 -20.87
C GLU A 96 4.20 -6.35 -20.51
N THR A 97 3.20 -5.47 -20.44
CA THR A 97 3.39 -4.03 -20.13
C THR A 97 3.05 -3.63 -18.69
N ILE A 98 2.48 -4.55 -17.90
CA ILE A 98 2.03 -4.33 -16.50
C ILE A 98 3.00 -4.97 -15.53
#